data_AF-F2NUJ1-F1
#
_entry.id   AF-F2NUJ1-F1
#
_cell.length_a   1.000
_cell.length_b   1.000
_cell.length_c   1.000
_cell.angle_alpha   90.00
_cell.angle_beta   90.00
_cell.angle_gamma   90.00
#
_symmetry.space_group_name_H-M   'P 1'
#
loop_
_entity.id
_entity.type
_entity.pdbx_description
1 polymer ?
#
loop_
_entity_poly.entity_id
_entity_poly.type
_entity_poly.pdbx_seq_one_letter_code
_entity_poly.pdbx_strand_id
1 'polypeptide(L)'
;MYKTKRHAVSIATGAVFLVILAFLVSAVSPAVKNARENVIFFAFTTTSVVFSIIYVVVTHLKNGILDIIRNKAFFTKETGILSEFIDKIRFCYSLDDFYEAISSVLELKGDCSVLFIDREKDYVLYNSPDRISCSKSVMDALRLNYPVTWSEGYFFMGDEFGIVTKQSQARGFILSRNKKHLYVFCRYTKLFDSEIYKLLYDEFARFQARALTISNLSEISSLSREWKQLADTQKSFLPLDMPKIDKLSVAAYYRPLVNVSGDYYSVLPISSTKTLLMLGDVSGKGLAAALVMGLVMNTVKILGDKENLPAMIRAVDKAIKGMKLQDKYTVLFIGIVDTEKMTIRYVNASMSDPLIITNSPSGYRIKPLTSNCSLVGIIDIDDVQVDEQRLFRDDVILMASDGVSEVMNDEGVELGDTELYQKTIKKSAAKSPKEFIDDVVNLIMEYNGGKKLRDDVTMMVAKVER
;
A
#
# COMPACT_ATOMS: atom_id res chain seq x y z
N MET A 1 -33.53 -29.65 -15.12
CA MET A 1 -33.62 -30.42 -16.39
C MET A 1 -32.23 -30.65 -16.99
N TYR A 2 -31.26 -29.78 -16.68
CA TYR A 2 -29.87 -29.89 -17.08
C TYR A 2 -29.14 -31.10 -16.44
N LYS A 3 -29.26 -31.33 -15.12
CA LYS A 3 -28.60 -32.45 -14.42
C LYS A 3 -28.90 -33.82 -15.05
N THR A 4 -30.15 -34.07 -15.43
CA THR A 4 -30.58 -35.31 -16.10
C THR A 4 -29.98 -35.43 -17.51
N LYS A 5 -29.97 -34.35 -18.29
CA LYS A 5 -29.36 -34.33 -19.64
C LYS A 5 -27.83 -34.44 -19.58
N ARG A 6 -27.19 -33.84 -18.59
CA ARG A 6 -25.75 -33.96 -18.31
C ARG A 6 -25.36 -35.39 -17.93
N HIS A 7 -26.14 -36.05 -17.07
CA HIS A 7 -25.94 -37.47 -16.77
C HIS A 7 -26.13 -38.34 -18.02
N ALA A 8 -27.18 -38.10 -18.82
CA ALA A 8 -27.40 -38.82 -20.06
C ALA A 8 -26.24 -38.65 -21.06
N VAL A 9 -25.71 -37.44 -21.25
CA VAL A 9 -24.55 -37.18 -22.10
C VAL A 9 -23.28 -37.83 -21.54
N SER A 10 -23.07 -37.82 -20.22
CA SER A 10 -21.91 -38.48 -19.62
C SER A 10 -21.98 -40.01 -19.75
N ILE A 11 -23.17 -40.60 -19.66
CA ILE A 11 -23.39 -42.04 -19.87
C ILE A 11 -23.22 -42.39 -21.36
N ALA A 12 -23.80 -41.58 -22.27
CA ALA A 12 -23.68 -41.80 -23.72
C ALA A 12 -22.23 -41.67 -24.21
N THR A 13 -21.50 -40.63 -23.76
CA THR A 13 -20.08 -40.45 -24.12
C THR A 13 -19.20 -41.55 -23.52
N GLY A 14 -19.50 -42.01 -22.30
CA GLY A 14 -18.84 -43.17 -21.69
C GLY A 14 -19.11 -44.48 -22.43
N ALA A 15 -20.34 -44.71 -22.91
CA ALA A 15 -20.70 -45.88 -23.69
C ALA A 15 -20.01 -45.90 -25.06
N VAL A 16 -19.99 -44.76 -25.77
CA VAL A 16 -19.25 -44.61 -27.04
C VAL A 16 -17.76 -44.88 -26.84
N PHE A 17 -17.17 -44.39 -25.75
CA PHE A 17 -15.77 -44.65 -25.42
C PHE A 17 -15.48 -46.14 -25.19
N LEU A 18 -16.36 -46.85 -24.47
CA LEU A 18 -16.24 -48.31 -24.26
C LEU A 18 -16.35 -49.10 -25.57
N VAL A 19 -17.24 -48.71 -26.48
CA VAL A 19 -17.40 -49.36 -27.79
C VAL A 19 -16.14 -49.16 -28.65
N ILE A 20 -15.57 -47.95 -28.65
CA ILE A 20 -14.34 -47.67 -29.39
C ILE A 20 -13.15 -48.42 -28.79
N LEU A 21 -13.07 -48.51 -27.46
CA LEU A 21 -12.05 -49.31 -26.76
C LEU A 21 -12.16 -50.80 -27.13
N ALA A 22 -13.37 -51.36 -27.11
CA ALA A 22 -13.60 -52.75 -27.50
C ALA A 22 -13.20 -53.01 -28.97
N PHE A 23 -13.49 -52.06 -29.87
CA PHE A 23 -13.11 -52.15 -31.27
C PHE A 23 -11.58 -52.10 -31.46
N LEU A 24 -10.89 -51.17 -30.80
CA LEU A 24 -9.42 -51.08 -30.82
C LEU A 24 -8.76 -52.36 -30.29
N VAL A 25 -9.24 -52.91 -29.18
CA VAL A 25 -8.73 -54.17 -28.62
C VAL A 25 -8.96 -55.34 -29.59
N SER A 26 -10.14 -55.40 -30.23
CA SER A 26 -10.46 -56.43 -31.22
C SER A 26 -9.63 -56.33 -32.51
N ALA A 27 -9.23 -55.12 -32.91
CA ALA A 27 -8.40 -54.89 -34.10
C ALA A 27 -6.92 -55.24 -33.87
N VAL A 28 -6.44 -55.09 -32.63
CA VAL A 28 -5.04 -55.37 -32.27
C VAL A 28 -4.82 -56.86 -31.95
N SER A 29 -5.84 -57.56 -31.45
CA SER A 29 -5.74 -58.98 -31.05
C SER A 29 -5.24 -59.94 -32.16
N PRO A 30 -5.66 -59.82 -33.44
CA PRO A 30 -5.14 -60.66 -34.53
C PRO A 30 -3.71 -60.31 -34.94
N ALA A 31 -3.33 -59.02 -34.87
CA ALA A 31 -2.02 -58.52 -35.29
C ALA A 31 -0.89 -58.96 -34.32
N VAL A 32 -1.21 -59.21 -33.06
CA VAL A 32 -0.25 -59.63 -32.02
C VAL A 32 0.03 -61.14 -32.07
N LYS A 33 -0.88 -61.97 -32.60
CA LYS A 33 -0.74 -63.44 -32.60
C LYS A 33 0.34 -64.01 -33.52
N ASN A 34 0.77 -63.28 -34.56
CA ASN A 34 1.69 -63.79 -35.60
C ASN A 34 2.92 -62.88 -35.87
N ALA A 35 3.27 -61.96 -34.96
CA ALA A 35 4.24 -60.90 -35.25
C ALA A 35 5.51 -60.97 -34.38
N ARG A 36 6.67 -60.57 -34.95
CA ARG A 36 7.95 -60.40 -34.22
C ARG A 36 7.84 -59.29 -33.16
N GLU A 37 8.66 -59.35 -32.10
CA GLU A 37 8.65 -58.40 -30.97
C GLU A 37 8.62 -56.91 -31.38
N ASN A 38 9.38 -56.52 -32.41
CA ASN A 38 9.41 -55.13 -32.90
C ASN A 38 8.07 -54.65 -33.50
N VAL A 39 7.30 -55.56 -34.08
CA VAL A 39 5.97 -55.25 -34.67
C VAL A 39 4.91 -55.15 -33.57
N ILE A 40 5.06 -55.93 -32.49
CA ILE A 40 4.20 -55.83 -31.30
C ILE A 40 4.40 -54.46 -30.64
N PHE A 41 5.65 -54.02 -30.46
CA PHE A 41 5.95 -52.70 -29.89
C PHE A 41 5.37 -51.56 -30.75
N PHE A 42 5.49 -51.66 -32.09
CA PHE A 42 4.91 -50.67 -33.01
C PHE A 42 3.37 -50.66 -32.99
N ALA A 43 2.73 -51.82 -32.88
CA ALA A 43 1.27 -51.92 -32.76
C ALA A 43 0.75 -51.34 -31.44
N PHE A 44 1.45 -51.55 -30.32
CA PHE A 44 1.08 -50.97 -29.02
C PHE A 44 1.26 -49.45 -28.99
N THR A 45 2.34 -48.94 -29.55
CA THR A 45 2.60 -47.49 -29.61
C THR A 45 1.58 -46.78 -30.50
N THR A 46 1.30 -47.31 -31.69
CA THR A 46 0.27 -46.75 -32.60
C THR A 46 -1.13 -46.80 -31.98
N THR A 47 -1.52 -47.91 -31.34
CA THR A 47 -2.81 -48.02 -30.65
C THR A 47 -2.93 -47.04 -29.48
N SER A 48 -1.85 -46.85 -28.71
CA SER A 48 -1.83 -45.90 -27.59
C SER A 48 -1.96 -44.45 -28.06
N VAL A 49 -1.33 -44.10 -29.18
CA VAL A 49 -1.45 -42.77 -29.80
C VAL A 49 -2.88 -42.55 -30.31
N VAL A 50 -3.45 -43.52 -31.03
CA VAL A 50 -4.83 -43.45 -31.52
C VAL A 50 -5.83 -43.34 -30.37
N PHE A 51 -5.63 -44.12 -29.29
CA PHE A 51 -6.44 -44.03 -28.07
C PHE A 51 -6.37 -42.65 -27.44
N SER A 52 -5.17 -42.06 -27.34
CA SER A 52 -4.98 -40.73 -26.77
C SER A 52 -5.67 -39.64 -27.60
N ILE A 53 -5.56 -39.72 -28.94
CA ILE A 53 -6.24 -38.79 -29.85
C ILE A 53 -7.76 -38.91 -29.71
N ILE A 54 -8.30 -40.13 -29.70
CA ILE A 54 -9.74 -40.35 -29.56
C ILE A 54 -10.23 -39.87 -28.19
N TYR A 55 -9.49 -40.13 -27.11
CA TYR A 55 -9.83 -39.64 -25.78
C TYR A 55 -9.91 -38.12 -25.73
N VAL A 56 -8.94 -37.42 -26.34
CA VAL A 56 -8.96 -35.95 -26.45
C VAL A 56 -10.16 -35.47 -27.25
N VAL A 57 -10.43 -36.07 -28.42
CA VAL A 57 -11.56 -35.69 -29.28
C VAL A 57 -12.91 -35.92 -28.58
N VAL A 58 -13.12 -37.08 -27.95
CA VAL A 58 -14.36 -37.39 -27.21
C VAL A 58 -14.54 -36.45 -26.03
N THR A 59 -13.46 -36.11 -25.33
CA THR A 59 -13.51 -35.15 -24.21
C THR A 59 -13.88 -33.75 -24.70
N HIS A 60 -13.29 -33.29 -25.80
CA HIS A 60 -13.65 -32.01 -26.42
C HIS A 60 -15.10 -31.97 -26.90
N LEU A 61 -15.55 -33.04 -27.57
CA LEU A 61 -16.92 -33.14 -28.07
C LEU A 61 -17.93 -33.18 -26.91
N LYS A 62 -17.63 -33.94 -25.85
CA LYS A 62 -18.42 -33.99 -24.61
C LYS A 62 -18.55 -32.60 -24.00
N ASN A 63 -17.44 -31.88 -23.85
CA ASN A 63 -17.45 -30.53 -23.28
C ASN A 63 -18.26 -29.58 -24.15
N GLY A 64 -18.07 -29.60 -25.48
CA GLY A 64 -18.87 -28.78 -26.41
C GLY A 64 -20.37 -29.07 -26.37
N ILE A 65 -20.78 -30.34 -26.33
CA ILE A 65 -22.19 -30.72 -26.19
C ILE A 65 -22.75 -30.28 -24.83
N LEU A 66 -21.98 -30.45 -23.76
CA LEU A 66 -22.37 -30.00 -22.43
C LEU A 66 -22.53 -28.48 -22.39
N ASP A 67 -21.64 -27.72 -23.01
CA ASP A 67 -21.72 -26.26 -23.10
C ASP A 67 -22.95 -25.79 -23.90
N ILE A 68 -23.28 -26.46 -25.01
CA ILE A 68 -24.51 -26.18 -25.77
C ILE A 68 -25.76 -26.46 -24.92
N ILE A 69 -25.80 -27.60 -24.22
CA ILE A 69 -26.92 -27.97 -23.35
C ILE A 69 -27.01 -27.02 -22.16
N ARG A 70 -25.86 -26.58 -21.63
CA ARG A 70 -25.74 -25.62 -20.53
C ARG A 70 -26.27 -24.26 -20.94
N ASN A 71 -25.81 -23.74 -22.07
CA ASN A 71 -26.28 -22.47 -22.61
C ASN A 71 -27.77 -22.52 -22.92
N LYS A 72 -28.25 -23.62 -23.51
CA LYS A 72 -29.68 -23.81 -23.79
C LYS A 72 -30.51 -23.98 -22.50
N ALA A 73 -29.95 -24.46 -21.40
CA ALA A 73 -30.68 -24.61 -20.14
C ALA A 73 -30.68 -23.33 -19.28
N PHE A 74 -29.57 -22.59 -19.25
CA PHE A 74 -29.42 -21.38 -18.44
C PHE A 74 -29.94 -20.12 -19.14
N PHE A 75 -29.84 -20.01 -20.46
CA PHE A 75 -30.30 -18.84 -21.22
C PHE A 75 -31.67 -19.01 -21.88
N THR A 76 -32.43 -20.06 -21.54
CA THR A 76 -33.83 -20.19 -22.00
C THR A 76 -34.82 -20.23 -20.85
N LYS A 77 -36.01 -19.66 -21.08
CA LYS A 77 -37.13 -19.57 -20.12
C LYS A 77 -36.79 -18.75 -18.86
N GLU A 78 -37.43 -19.05 -17.72
CA GLU A 78 -37.37 -18.27 -16.49
C GLU A 78 -35.96 -18.22 -15.87
N THR A 79 -35.13 -19.26 -16.09
CA THR A 79 -33.74 -19.29 -15.57
C THR A 79 -32.83 -18.22 -16.20
N GLY A 80 -33.20 -17.72 -17.39
CA GLY A 80 -32.46 -16.66 -18.07
C GLY A 80 -32.35 -15.37 -17.26
N ILE A 81 -33.33 -15.06 -16.41
CA ILE A 81 -33.32 -13.88 -15.54
C ILE A 81 -32.16 -13.95 -14.55
N LEU A 82 -31.97 -15.10 -13.87
CA LEU A 82 -30.86 -15.29 -12.94
C LEU A 82 -29.51 -15.36 -13.66
N SER A 83 -29.47 -15.90 -14.89
CA SER A 83 -28.25 -15.87 -15.70
C SER A 83 -27.85 -14.44 -16.05
N GLU A 84 -28.80 -13.61 -16.48
CA GLU A 84 -28.55 -12.19 -16.75
C GLU A 84 -28.13 -11.44 -15.48
N PHE A 85 -28.77 -11.72 -14.34
CA PHE A 85 -28.41 -11.11 -13.06
C PHE A 85 -26.98 -11.48 -12.65
N ILE A 86 -26.60 -12.75 -12.79
CA ILE A 86 -25.22 -13.21 -12.58
C ILE A 86 -24.24 -12.45 -13.48
N ASP A 87 -24.56 -12.33 -14.77
CA ASP A 87 -23.69 -11.65 -15.71
C ASP A 87 -23.54 -10.16 -15.35
N LYS A 88 -24.58 -9.49 -14.86
CA LYS A 88 -24.47 -8.13 -14.31
C LYS A 88 -23.61 -8.08 -13.04
N ILE A 89 -23.84 -8.96 -12.06
CA ILE A 89 -23.08 -9.01 -10.79
C ILE A 89 -21.58 -9.16 -11.04
N ARG A 90 -21.18 -9.90 -12.08
CA ARG A 90 -19.75 -10.06 -12.45
C ARG A 90 -19.03 -8.74 -12.68
N PHE A 91 -19.74 -7.72 -13.16
CA PHE A 91 -19.19 -6.40 -13.44
C PHE A 91 -19.60 -5.34 -12.40
N CYS A 92 -20.26 -5.72 -11.30
CA CYS A 92 -20.51 -4.83 -10.18
C CYS A 92 -19.24 -4.68 -9.33
N TYR A 93 -18.91 -3.44 -9.00
CA TYR A 93 -17.77 -3.04 -8.18
C TYR A 93 -18.19 -2.22 -6.96
N SER A 94 -19.39 -1.64 -6.97
CA SER A 94 -19.99 -0.91 -5.86
C SER A 94 -21.33 -1.53 -5.41
N LEU A 95 -21.84 -1.12 -4.25
CA LEU A 95 -23.20 -1.47 -3.83
C LEU A 95 -24.26 -0.84 -4.75
N ASP A 96 -23.99 0.35 -5.29
CA ASP A 96 -24.91 1.03 -6.21
C ASP A 96 -25.08 0.27 -7.52
N ASP A 97 -23.99 -0.24 -8.10
CA ASP A 97 -24.03 -1.11 -9.29
C ASP A 97 -24.88 -2.36 -9.01
N PHE A 98 -24.78 -2.89 -7.79
CA PHE A 98 -25.52 -4.07 -7.37
C PHE A 98 -27.01 -3.77 -7.15
N TYR A 99 -27.35 -2.61 -6.60
CA TYR A 99 -28.73 -2.14 -6.49
C TYR A 99 -29.35 -1.93 -7.88
N GLU A 100 -28.61 -1.37 -8.82
CA GLU A 100 -29.05 -1.24 -10.20
C GLU A 100 -29.24 -2.61 -10.86
N ALA A 101 -28.34 -3.57 -10.60
CA ALA A 101 -28.50 -4.94 -11.08
C ALA A 101 -29.76 -5.62 -10.51
N ILE A 102 -30.03 -5.43 -9.20
CA ILE A 102 -31.25 -5.92 -8.55
C ILE A 102 -32.48 -5.31 -9.22
N SER A 103 -32.55 -3.98 -9.30
CA SER A 103 -33.75 -3.31 -9.81
C SER A 103 -33.98 -3.63 -11.28
N SER A 104 -32.94 -3.55 -12.11
CA SER A 104 -33.08 -3.75 -13.55
C SER A 104 -33.37 -5.19 -13.97
N VAL A 105 -32.90 -6.19 -13.20
CA VAL A 105 -33.04 -7.61 -13.58
C VAL A 105 -34.03 -8.34 -12.69
N LEU A 106 -33.86 -8.29 -11.36
CA LEU A 106 -34.74 -9.05 -10.46
C LEU A 106 -36.13 -8.40 -10.36
N GLU A 107 -36.21 -7.08 -10.24
CA GLU A 107 -37.50 -6.39 -10.14
C GLU A 107 -38.15 -6.19 -11.50
N LEU A 108 -37.51 -5.43 -12.41
CA LEU A 108 -38.14 -5.02 -13.66
C LEU A 108 -38.37 -6.17 -14.64
N LYS A 109 -37.39 -7.07 -14.80
CA LYS A 109 -37.52 -8.24 -15.71
C LYS A 109 -38.07 -9.46 -15.01
N GLY A 110 -37.73 -9.65 -13.74
CA GLY A 110 -38.08 -10.81 -12.95
C GLY A 110 -39.35 -10.69 -12.13
N ASP A 111 -39.94 -9.51 -11.94
CA ASP A 111 -41.09 -9.32 -11.05
C ASP A 111 -40.83 -9.96 -9.65
N CYS A 112 -39.59 -9.86 -9.18
CA CYS A 112 -39.17 -10.34 -7.87
C CYS A 112 -39.18 -9.18 -6.87
N SER A 113 -39.59 -9.49 -5.64
CA SER A 113 -39.37 -8.60 -4.49
C SER A 113 -38.02 -8.91 -3.89
N VAL A 114 -37.21 -7.90 -3.58
CA VAL A 114 -35.85 -8.06 -3.07
C VAL A 114 -35.65 -7.23 -1.81
N LEU A 115 -35.01 -7.85 -0.83
CA LEU A 115 -34.67 -7.22 0.43
C LEU A 115 -33.24 -7.62 0.79
N PHE A 116 -32.36 -6.64 0.93
CA PHE A 116 -30.96 -6.86 1.29
C PHE A 116 -30.68 -6.22 2.64
N ILE A 117 -30.19 -7.00 3.61
CA ILE A 117 -30.00 -6.55 5.00
C ILE A 117 -28.60 -6.90 5.47
N ASP A 118 -27.95 -5.94 6.11
CA ASP A 118 -26.80 -6.19 6.98
C ASP A 118 -27.31 -6.61 8.36
N ARG A 119 -27.16 -7.89 8.70
CA ARG A 119 -27.69 -8.44 9.96
C ARG A 119 -26.82 -8.15 11.16
N GLU A 120 -25.56 -7.79 10.97
CA GLU A 120 -24.67 -7.41 12.06
C GLU A 120 -25.08 -6.06 12.63
N LYS A 121 -25.39 -5.11 11.74
CA LYS A 121 -25.83 -3.75 12.11
C LYS A 121 -27.36 -3.59 12.15
N ASP A 122 -28.10 -4.60 11.69
CA ASP A 122 -29.56 -4.58 11.47
C ASP A 122 -30.03 -3.43 10.57
N TYR A 123 -29.23 -3.10 9.54
CA TYR A 123 -29.54 -2.06 8.55
C TYR A 123 -30.04 -2.66 7.24
N VAL A 124 -31.10 -2.07 6.69
CA VAL A 124 -31.61 -2.40 5.36
C VAL A 124 -30.71 -1.71 4.32
N LEU A 125 -30.00 -2.51 3.53
CA LEU A 125 -29.12 -2.06 2.46
C LEU A 125 -29.90 -1.81 1.16
N TYR A 126 -30.92 -2.60 0.89
CA TYR A 126 -31.79 -2.45 -0.27
C TYR A 126 -33.18 -2.97 0.05
N ASN A 127 -34.21 -2.31 -0.46
CA ASN A 127 -35.58 -2.76 -0.30
C ASN A 127 -36.42 -2.40 -1.54
N SER A 128 -37.02 -3.40 -2.15
CA SER A 128 -37.98 -3.19 -3.23
C SER A 128 -39.18 -2.38 -2.74
N PRO A 129 -39.76 -1.50 -3.57
CA PRO A 129 -40.91 -0.68 -3.21
C PRO A 129 -42.23 -1.46 -3.30
N ASP A 130 -42.32 -2.61 -2.63
CA ASP A 130 -43.50 -3.47 -2.66
C ASP A 130 -44.03 -3.83 -1.26
N ARG A 131 -45.24 -4.42 -1.26
CA ARG A 131 -45.98 -4.72 -0.03
C ARG A 131 -45.36 -5.86 0.79
N ILE A 132 -44.57 -6.75 0.17
CA ILE A 132 -44.01 -7.93 0.84
C ILE A 132 -42.74 -7.54 1.60
N SER A 133 -41.80 -6.88 0.91
CA SER A 133 -40.52 -6.49 1.48
C SER A 133 -40.64 -5.37 2.52
N CYS A 134 -41.66 -4.51 2.39
CA CYS A 134 -41.94 -3.42 3.34
C CYS A 134 -42.81 -3.84 4.54
N SER A 135 -43.32 -5.07 4.61
CA SER A 135 -44.20 -5.50 5.70
C SER A 135 -43.42 -5.77 6.99
N LYS A 136 -43.85 -5.13 8.09
CA LYS A 136 -43.27 -5.38 9.42
C LYS A 136 -43.35 -6.85 9.84
N SER A 137 -44.46 -7.51 9.56
CA SER A 137 -44.63 -8.94 9.89
C SER A 137 -43.65 -9.85 9.15
N VAL A 138 -43.28 -9.49 7.92
CA VAL A 138 -42.31 -10.24 7.11
C VAL A 138 -40.91 -10.01 7.68
N MET A 139 -40.55 -8.77 8.01
CA MET A 139 -39.26 -8.44 8.64
C MET A 139 -39.06 -9.19 9.95
N ASP A 140 -40.11 -9.25 10.79
CA ASP A 140 -40.05 -9.97 12.07
C ASP A 140 -39.92 -11.49 11.86
N ALA A 141 -40.66 -12.06 10.89
CA ALA A 141 -40.53 -13.48 10.53
C ALA A 141 -39.12 -13.81 10.02
N LEU A 142 -38.55 -13.01 9.12
CA LEU A 142 -37.19 -13.19 8.62
C LEU A 142 -36.15 -13.05 9.73
N ARG A 143 -36.38 -12.15 10.69
CA ARG A 143 -35.49 -11.99 11.84
C ARG A 143 -35.44 -13.23 12.72
N LEU A 144 -36.58 -13.87 12.96
CA LEU A 144 -36.68 -15.10 13.73
C LEU A 144 -36.11 -16.30 12.98
N ASN A 145 -36.43 -16.43 11.69
CA ASN A 145 -36.03 -17.58 10.88
C ASN A 145 -34.55 -17.55 10.47
N TYR A 146 -33.96 -16.36 10.31
CA TYR A 146 -32.59 -16.17 9.84
C TYR A 146 -31.82 -15.22 10.77
N PRO A 147 -31.40 -15.69 11.96
CA PRO A 147 -30.63 -14.89 12.92
C PRO A 147 -29.24 -14.52 12.37
N VAL A 148 -28.54 -13.61 13.06
CA VAL A 148 -27.17 -13.19 12.67
C VAL A 148 -26.19 -14.38 12.65
N THR A 149 -26.41 -15.40 13.49
CA THR A 149 -25.59 -16.61 13.53
C THR A 149 -25.88 -17.61 12.40
N TRP A 150 -26.79 -17.28 11.48
CA TRP A 150 -27.14 -18.16 10.37
C TRP A 150 -25.93 -18.53 9.51
N SER A 151 -25.97 -19.75 8.95
CA SER A 151 -24.90 -20.28 8.13
C SER A 151 -24.83 -19.58 6.77
N GLU A 152 -23.64 -19.61 6.18
CA GLU A 152 -23.41 -19.03 4.86
C GLU A 152 -23.79 -20.03 3.77
N GLY A 153 -24.34 -19.51 2.68
CA GLY A 153 -24.83 -20.32 1.56
C GLY A 153 -26.08 -19.74 0.91
N TYR A 154 -26.68 -20.54 0.03
CA TYR A 154 -28.01 -20.27 -0.53
C TYR A 154 -29.04 -21.22 0.09
N PHE A 155 -30.22 -20.70 0.42
CA PHE A 155 -31.32 -21.49 0.98
C PHE A 155 -32.65 -21.10 0.32
N PHE A 156 -33.65 -21.98 0.39
CA PHE A 156 -34.98 -21.73 -0.17
C PHE A 156 -35.97 -21.37 0.93
N MET A 157 -36.88 -20.44 0.62
CA MET A 157 -37.92 -19.95 1.54
C MET A 157 -39.30 -20.45 1.10
N GLY A 158 -40.11 -20.92 2.05
CA GLY A 158 -41.50 -21.34 1.84
C GLY A 158 -42.53 -20.21 2.01
N ASP A 159 -43.82 -20.57 2.10
CA ASP A 159 -44.93 -19.62 2.21
C ASP A 159 -44.92 -18.79 3.53
N GLU A 160 -44.38 -19.34 4.62
CA GLU A 160 -44.19 -18.65 5.92
C GLU A 160 -42.79 -18.04 6.09
N PHE A 161 -42.03 -17.91 5.00
CA PHE A 161 -40.65 -17.41 5.00
C PHE A 161 -39.67 -18.26 5.83
N GLY A 162 -40.03 -19.51 6.16
CA GLY A 162 -39.15 -20.49 6.76
C GLY A 162 -38.34 -21.27 5.71
N ILE A 163 -37.28 -21.97 6.15
CA ILE A 163 -36.45 -22.78 5.26
C ILE A 163 -37.21 -24.00 4.71
N VAL A 164 -37.07 -24.26 3.40
CA VAL A 164 -37.55 -25.48 2.77
C VAL A 164 -36.41 -26.24 2.09
N THR A 165 -36.38 -27.56 2.25
CA THR A 165 -35.35 -28.41 1.62
C THR A 165 -35.64 -28.68 0.15
N LYS A 166 -36.92 -28.75 -0.24
CA LYS A 166 -37.34 -29.06 -1.61
C LYS A 166 -37.63 -27.77 -2.37
N GLN A 167 -36.91 -27.56 -3.48
CA GLN A 167 -37.11 -26.40 -4.35
C GLN A 167 -38.55 -26.27 -4.89
N SER A 168 -39.29 -27.39 -5.02
CA SER A 168 -40.69 -27.37 -5.46
C SER A 168 -41.63 -26.62 -4.53
N GLN A 169 -41.25 -26.47 -3.25
CA GLN A 169 -41.99 -25.72 -2.21
C GLN A 169 -41.48 -24.29 -2.04
N ALA A 170 -40.47 -23.88 -2.82
CA ALA A 170 -39.85 -22.57 -2.68
C ALA A 170 -40.72 -21.46 -3.30
N ARG A 171 -40.90 -20.39 -2.53
CA ARG A 171 -41.48 -19.09 -2.92
C ARG A 171 -40.46 -17.96 -2.98
N GLY A 172 -39.22 -18.29 -2.71
CA GLY A 172 -38.10 -17.38 -2.74
C GLY A 172 -36.83 -18.10 -2.33
N PHE A 173 -35.73 -17.36 -2.31
CA PHE A 173 -34.45 -17.84 -1.86
C PHE A 173 -33.69 -16.74 -1.12
N ILE A 174 -32.75 -17.17 -0.28
CA ILE A 174 -31.86 -16.31 0.48
C ILE A 174 -30.41 -16.61 0.06
N LEU A 175 -29.61 -15.57 -0.15
CA LEU A 175 -28.15 -15.66 -0.19
C LEU A 175 -27.59 -15.05 1.10
N SER A 176 -26.90 -15.86 1.89
CA SER A 176 -26.29 -15.46 3.15
C SER A 176 -24.78 -15.52 3.05
N ARG A 177 -24.10 -14.37 3.21
CA ARG A 177 -22.63 -14.30 3.22
C ARG A 177 -22.19 -13.10 4.05
N ASN A 178 -21.19 -13.28 4.92
CA ASN A 178 -20.64 -12.23 5.79
C ASN A 178 -21.72 -11.46 6.55
N LYS A 179 -22.72 -12.18 7.11
CA LYS A 179 -23.86 -11.59 7.85
C LYS A 179 -24.76 -10.66 7.02
N LYS A 180 -24.56 -10.60 5.71
CA LYS A 180 -25.43 -9.88 4.77
C LYS A 180 -26.36 -10.88 4.11
N HIS A 181 -27.66 -10.66 4.26
CA HIS A 181 -28.71 -11.54 3.78
C HIS A 181 -29.46 -10.86 2.64
N LEU A 182 -29.38 -11.44 1.44
CA LEU A 182 -30.19 -11.07 0.29
C LEU A 182 -31.38 -12.01 0.19
N TYR A 183 -32.57 -11.50 0.47
CA TYR A 183 -33.84 -12.19 0.33
C TYR A 183 -34.45 -11.83 -1.02
N VAL A 184 -34.76 -12.84 -1.82
CA VAL A 184 -35.44 -12.69 -3.11
C VAL A 184 -36.74 -13.49 -3.06
N PHE A 185 -37.88 -12.80 -3.10
CA PHE A 185 -39.20 -13.41 -3.15
C PHE A 185 -39.64 -13.52 -4.60
N CYS A 186 -39.93 -14.74 -5.04
CA CYS A 186 -40.25 -15.04 -6.42
C CYS A 186 -41.14 -16.28 -6.48
N ARG A 187 -42.38 -16.14 -6.99
CA ARG A 187 -43.37 -17.24 -6.97
C ARG A 187 -42.98 -18.43 -7.85
N TYR A 188 -42.09 -18.21 -8.80
CA TYR A 188 -41.66 -19.19 -9.78
C TYR A 188 -40.21 -19.67 -9.57
N THR A 189 -39.63 -19.49 -8.37
CA THR A 189 -38.34 -20.07 -7.93
C THR A 189 -38.22 -21.57 -8.23
N LYS A 190 -39.34 -22.31 -8.17
CA LYS A 190 -39.42 -23.73 -8.53
C LYS A 190 -39.09 -24.05 -10.00
N LEU A 191 -39.13 -23.07 -10.90
CA LEU A 191 -38.88 -23.23 -12.34
C LEU A 191 -37.40 -23.05 -12.70
N PHE A 192 -36.60 -22.42 -11.84
CA PHE A 192 -35.17 -22.23 -12.08
C PHE A 192 -34.39 -23.55 -12.04
N ASP A 193 -33.37 -23.72 -12.88
CA ASP A 193 -32.51 -24.90 -12.79
C ASP A 193 -31.64 -24.84 -11.52
N SER A 194 -31.58 -25.91 -10.74
CA SER A 194 -30.97 -25.91 -9.40
C SER A 194 -29.47 -25.59 -9.39
N GLU A 195 -28.76 -25.81 -10.51
CA GLU A 195 -27.35 -25.45 -10.63
C GLU A 195 -27.10 -23.93 -10.67
N ILE A 196 -28.09 -23.11 -11.05
CA ILE A 196 -27.94 -21.64 -11.18
C ILE A 196 -27.69 -20.99 -9.81
N TYR A 197 -28.28 -21.51 -8.73
CA TYR A 197 -28.17 -20.91 -7.40
C TYR A 197 -26.75 -21.02 -6.82
N LYS A 198 -26.05 -22.12 -7.14
CA LYS A 198 -24.65 -22.26 -6.77
C LYS A 198 -23.80 -21.19 -7.49
N LEU A 199 -24.00 -21.03 -8.80
CA LEU A 199 -23.30 -20.00 -9.58
C LEU A 199 -23.62 -18.59 -9.08
N LEU A 200 -24.89 -18.32 -8.77
CA LEU A 200 -25.34 -17.05 -8.21
C LEU A 200 -24.69 -16.75 -6.86
N TYR A 201 -24.68 -17.72 -5.96
CA TYR A 201 -24.05 -17.58 -4.65
C TYR A 201 -22.54 -17.33 -4.77
N ASP A 202 -21.85 -18.11 -5.62
CA ASP A 202 -20.41 -17.95 -5.85
C ASP A 202 -20.09 -16.55 -6.41
N GLU A 203 -20.91 -16.02 -7.32
CA GLU A 203 -20.72 -14.68 -7.88
C GLU A 203 -21.08 -13.57 -6.91
N PHE A 204 -22.13 -13.75 -6.10
CA PHE A 204 -22.49 -12.83 -5.03
C PHE A 204 -21.36 -12.72 -4.00
N ALA A 205 -20.75 -13.85 -3.61
CA ALA A 205 -19.59 -13.85 -2.73
C ALA A 205 -18.38 -13.14 -3.36
N ARG A 206 -18.11 -13.37 -4.65
CA ARG A 206 -17.04 -12.67 -5.39
C ARG A 206 -17.29 -11.17 -5.47
N PHE A 207 -18.53 -10.76 -5.73
CA PHE A 207 -18.93 -9.35 -5.75
C PHE A 207 -18.67 -8.66 -4.40
N GLN A 208 -19.14 -9.25 -3.29
CA GLN A 208 -18.90 -8.66 -1.97
C GLN A 208 -17.42 -8.48 -1.67
N ALA A 209 -16.59 -9.46 -2.04
CA ALA A 209 -15.13 -9.37 -1.88
C ALA A 209 -14.54 -8.23 -2.74
N ARG A 210 -14.97 -8.09 -4.00
CA ARG A 210 -14.53 -6.99 -4.88
C ARG A 210 -14.91 -5.62 -4.31
N ALA A 211 -16.17 -5.45 -3.92
CA ALA A 211 -16.68 -4.19 -3.39
C ALA A 211 -15.93 -3.76 -2.11
N LEU A 212 -15.66 -4.70 -1.21
CA LEU A 212 -14.86 -4.45 -0.01
C LEU A 212 -13.42 -4.04 -0.36
N THR A 213 -12.77 -4.77 -1.26
CA THR A 213 -11.40 -4.46 -1.69
C THR A 213 -11.30 -3.08 -2.31
N ILE A 214 -12.26 -2.70 -3.18
CA ILE A 214 -12.27 -1.38 -3.82
C ILE A 214 -12.51 -0.28 -2.80
N SER A 215 -13.43 -0.47 -1.85
CA SER A 215 -13.65 0.47 -0.75
C SER A 215 -12.36 0.71 0.05
N ASN A 216 -11.68 -0.37 0.45
CA ASN A 216 -10.43 -0.27 1.20
C ASN A 216 -9.32 0.41 0.38
N LEU A 217 -9.21 0.11 -0.92
CA LEU A 217 -8.25 0.76 -1.80
C LEU A 217 -8.55 2.26 -1.98
N SER A 218 -9.82 2.64 -2.06
CA SER A 218 -10.24 4.03 -2.14
C SER A 218 -9.90 4.79 -0.86
N GLU A 219 -10.11 4.19 0.31
CA GLU A 219 -9.73 4.76 1.61
C GLU A 219 -8.21 4.95 1.73
N ILE A 220 -7.43 3.91 1.41
CA ILE A 220 -5.95 3.99 1.39
C ILE A 220 -5.47 5.07 0.42
N SER A 221 -6.10 5.19 -0.75
CA SER A 221 -5.76 6.21 -1.75
C SER A 221 -6.06 7.62 -1.24
N SER A 222 -7.20 7.82 -0.57
CA SER A 222 -7.55 9.10 0.06
C SER A 222 -6.55 9.50 1.13
N LEU A 223 -6.23 8.59 2.05
CA LEU A 223 -5.24 8.82 3.10
C LEU A 223 -3.86 9.12 2.51
N SER A 224 -3.43 8.37 1.49
CA SER A 224 -2.15 8.60 0.80
C SER A 224 -2.07 10.00 0.19
N ARG A 225 -3.19 10.48 -0.38
CA ARG A 225 -3.29 11.84 -0.92
C ARG A 225 -3.19 12.91 0.18
N GLU A 226 -3.86 12.72 1.32
CA GLU A 226 -3.75 13.62 2.47
C GLU A 226 -2.30 13.68 3.01
N TRP A 227 -1.66 12.53 3.16
CA TRP A 227 -0.25 12.46 3.57
C TRP A 227 0.69 13.17 2.60
N LYS A 228 0.43 13.07 1.29
CA LYS A 228 1.21 13.79 0.28
C LYS A 228 1.03 15.31 0.40
N GLN A 229 -0.19 15.78 0.63
CA GLN A 229 -0.45 17.22 0.85
C GLN A 229 0.27 17.75 2.09
N LEU A 230 0.30 16.97 3.17
CA LEU A 230 1.05 17.30 4.38
C LEU A 230 2.56 17.35 4.12
N ALA A 231 3.10 16.39 3.36
CA ALA A 231 4.50 16.37 2.94
C ALA A 231 4.87 17.60 2.10
N ASP A 232 4.04 17.96 1.11
CA ASP A 232 4.26 19.13 0.27
C ASP A 232 4.20 20.42 1.09
N THR A 233 3.29 20.50 2.06
CA THR A 233 3.20 21.62 3.01
C THR A 233 4.44 21.70 3.89
N GLN A 234 4.91 20.58 4.43
CA GLN A 234 6.13 20.53 5.23
C GLN A 234 7.35 21.02 4.43
N LYS A 235 7.47 20.54 3.20
CA LYS A 235 8.58 20.90 2.31
C LYS A 235 8.65 22.41 2.05
N SER A 236 7.53 23.13 2.12
CA SER A 236 7.50 24.59 2.00
C SER A 236 8.21 25.34 3.15
N PHE A 237 8.43 24.69 4.29
CA PHE A 237 9.25 25.27 5.38
C PHE A 237 10.74 25.21 5.06
N LEU A 238 11.19 24.25 4.26
CA LEU A 238 12.59 24.11 3.84
C LEU A 238 12.94 25.10 2.71
N PRO A 239 14.23 25.44 2.52
CA PRO A 239 14.66 26.22 1.37
C PRO A 239 14.29 25.50 0.06
N LEU A 240 13.53 26.16 -0.82
CA LEU A 240 13.21 25.64 -2.16
C LEU A 240 14.44 25.71 -3.08
N ASP A 241 15.16 26.82 -3.00
CA ASP A 241 16.42 27.07 -3.68
C ASP A 241 17.45 27.51 -2.64
N MET A 242 18.71 27.11 -2.86
CA MET A 242 19.81 27.59 -2.04
C MET A 242 20.11 29.06 -2.35
N PRO A 243 20.25 29.93 -1.34
CA PRO A 243 20.60 31.32 -1.56
C PRO A 243 22.00 31.41 -2.19
N LYS A 244 22.17 32.33 -3.14
CA LYS A 244 23.48 32.68 -3.68
C LYS A 244 24.17 33.61 -2.69
N ILE A 245 25.28 33.17 -2.11
CA ILE A 245 26.03 33.90 -1.09
C ILE A 245 27.44 34.14 -1.61
N ASP A 246 27.95 35.36 -1.44
CA ASP A 246 29.32 35.67 -1.83
C ASP A 246 30.32 34.90 -0.95
N LYS A 247 31.32 34.28 -1.59
CA LYS A 247 32.38 33.49 -0.95
C LYS A 247 31.91 32.28 -0.12
N LEU A 248 30.66 31.84 -0.30
CA LEU A 248 30.12 30.67 0.38
C LEU A 248 29.22 29.86 -0.56
N SER A 249 29.69 28.69 -0.98
CA SER A 249 28.90 27.74 -1.75
C SER A 249 28.20 26.76 -0.80
N VAL A 250 26.89 26.56 -0.95
CA VAL A 250 26.12 25.67 -0.08
C VAL A 250 25.29 24.70 -0.91
N ALA A 251 25.24 23.44 -0.47
CA ALA A 251 24.32 22.43 -0.97
C ALA A 251 23.74 21.63 0.20
N ALA A 252 22.55 21.06 0.03
CA ALA A 252 21.94 20.17 1.00
C ALA A 252 21.24 19.02 0.30
N TYR A 253 21.11 17.92 1.03
CA TYR A 253 20.33 16.76 0.66
C TYR A 253 19.40 16.43 1.80
N TYR A 254 18.15 16.16 1.44
CA TYR A 254 17.06 15.88 2.36
C TYR A 254 16.24 14.74 1.80
N ARG A 255 16.25 13.61 2.51
CA ARG A 255 15.50 12.43 2.17
C ARG A 255 14.75 11.93 3.41
N PRO A 256 13.44 12.20 3.50
CA PRO A 256 12.64 11.69 4.60
C PRO A 256 12.43 10.16 4.44
N LEU A 257 12.33 9.45 5.55
CA LEU A 257 12.11 8.00 5.65
C LEU A 257 10.68 7.62 5.23
N VAL A 258 9.72 8.41 5.72
CA VAL A 258 8.29 8.35 5.38
C VAL A 258 7.87 9.70 4.83
N ASN A 259 6.65 9.84 4.31
CA ASN A 259 6.20 11.05 3.59
C ASN A 259 6.53 12.40 4.29
N VAL A 260 6.66 12.42 5.62
CA VAL A 260 7.08 13.57 6.43
C VAL A 260 8.24 13.19 7.36
N SER A 261 9.04 14.15 7.78
CA SER A 261 10.26 13.91 8.57
C SER A 261 10.44 14.87 9.75
N GLY A 262 11.18 14.45 10.78
CA GLY A 262 11.57 15.31 11.91
C GLY A 262 12.70 16.28 11.54
N ASP A 263 13.59 15.84 10.64
CA ASP A 263 14.73 16.61 10.16
C ASP A 263 14.34 17.94 9.48
N TYR A 264 15.20 18.93 9.68
CA TYR A 264 15.13 20.21 8.99
C TYR A 264 16.50 20.84 8.79
N TYR A 265 16.56 21.76 7.83
CA TYR A 265 17.73 22.59 7.60
C TYR A 265 17.32 23.97 7.07
N SER A 266 18.17 24.96 7.27
CA SER A 266 17.99 26.30 6.73
C SER A 266 19.33 26.98 6.44
N VAL A 267 19.31 27.85 5.43
CA VAL A 267 20.41 28.74 5.08
C VAL A 267 19.83 30.14 4.96
N LEU A 268 20.16 31.02 5.89
CA LEU A 268 19.59 32.35 6.00
C LEU A 268 20.71 33.41 5.92
N PRO A 269 20.83 34.14 4.81
CA PRO A 269 21.72 35.29 4.73
C PRO A 269 21.29 36.36 5.75
N ILE A 270 22.21 36.80 6.62
CA ILE A 270 21.99 37.87 7.60
C ILE A 270 22.46 39.21 7.02
N SER A 271 23.61 39.20 6.36
CA SER A 271 24.22 40.36 5.69
C SER A 271 24.97 39.92 4.42
N SER A 272 25.72 40.81 3.78
CA SER A 272 26.60 40.47 2.66
C SER A 272 27.73 39.50 3.02
N THR A 273 28.10 39.41 4.31
CA THR A 273 29.25 38.61 4.78
C THR A 273 28.85 37.53 5.78
N LYS A 274 27.67 37.64 6.41
CA LYS A 274 27.20 36.71 7.44
C LYS A 274 26.05 35.87 6.95
N THR A 275 26.18 34.56 7.12
CA THR A 275 25.13 33.57 6.81
C THR A 275 24.90 32.65 7.99
N LEU A 276 23.63 32.50 8.38
CA LEU A 276 23.20 31.50 9.35
C LEU A 276 22.96 30.16 8.65
N LEU A 277 23.64 29.13 9.12
CA LEU A 277 23.46 27.73 8.78
C LEU A 277 22.74 27.05 9.94
N MET A 278 21.72 26.26 9.61
CA MET A 278 20.91 25.55 10.59
C MET A 278 20.62 24.13 10.10
N LEU A 279 20.77 23.15 10.98
CA LEU A 279 20.34 21.77 10.76
C LEU A 279 19.88 21.21 12.10
N GLY A 280 18.79 20.46 12.12
CA GLY A 280 18.34 19.81 13.33
C GLY A 280 17.37 18.67 13.05
N ASP A 281 17.09 17.91 14.09
CA ASP A 281 16.15 16.81 14.10
C ASP A 281 15.24 16.90 15.33
N VAL A 282 13.98 16.54 15.16
CA VAL A 282 12.96 16.51 16.22
C VAL A 282 12.75 15.08 16.69
N SER A 283 12.67 14.89 18.00
CA SER A 283 12.43 13.57 18.59
C SER A 283 11.16 12.88 18.07
N GLY A 284 11.34 11.63 17.65
CA GLY A 284 10.29 10.78 17.09
C GLY A 284 10.08 10.98 15.59
N LYS A 285 9.05 10.36 15.02
CA LYS A 285 8.83 10.33 13.57
C LYS A 285 7.40 10.70 13.20
N GLY A 286 7.17 10.99 11.92
CA GLY A 286 5.84 11.24 11.39
C GLY A 286 5.31 12.66 11.66
N LEU A 287 3.99 12.81 11.68
CA LEU A 287 3.33 14.11 11.65
C LEU A 287 3.63 15.01 12.86
N ALA A 288 3.72 14.42 14.07
CA ALA A 288 3.99 15.21 15.28
C ALA A 288 5.38 15.86 15.23
N ALA A 289 6.41 15.11 14.79
CA ALA A 289 7.76 15.63 14.61
C ALA A 289 7.79 16.72 13.52
N ALA A 290 7.09 16.48 12.41
CA ALA A 290 6.97 17.43 11.30
C ALA A 290 6.33 18.78 11.69
N LEU A 291 5.34 18.78 12.60
CA LEU A 291 4.72 20.00 13.10
C LEU A 291 5.66 20.81 14.00
N VAL A 292 6.38 20.13 14.90
CA VAL A 292 7.40 20.77 15.75
C VAL A 292 8.53 21.33 14.88
N MET A 293 8.96 20.59 13.86
CA MET A 293 9.92 21.06 12.86
C MET A 293 9.46 22.37 12.20
N GLY A 294 8.20 22.45 11.78
CA GLY A 294 7.61 23.69 11.23
C GLY A 294 7.61 24.85 12.24
N LEU A 295 7.32 24.57 13.51
CA LEU A 295 7.38 25.56 14.59
C LEU A 295 8.80 26.09 14.79
N VAL A 296 9.80 25.21 14.84
CA VAL A 296 11.22 25.57 15.01
C VAL A 296 11.68 26.44 13.83
N MET A 297 11.44 25.97 12.60
CA MET A 297 11.79 26.70 11.38
C MET A 297 11.16 28.08 11.31
N ASN A 298 9.87 28.20 11.65
CA ASN A 298 9.19 29.49 11.64
C ASN A 298 9.72 30.42 12.73
N THR A 299 9.95 29.89 13.95
CA THR A 299 10.51 30.66 15.08
C THR A 299 11.85 31.30 14.71
N VAL A 300 12.75 30.56 14.07
CA VAL A 300 14.05 31.08 13.64
C VAL A 300 13.91 32.10 12.50
N LYS A 301 13.03 31.84 11.52
CA LYS A 301 12.84 32.76 10.38
C LYS A 301 12.32 34.14 10.81
N ILE A 302 11.32 34.18 11.71
CA ILE A 302 10.68 35.43 12.15
C ILE A 302 11.48 36.22 13.19
N LEU A 303 12.48 35.60 13.83
CA LEU A 303 13.31 36.28 14.82
C LEU A 303 14.03 37.47 14.18
N GLY A 304 13.90 38.65 14.79
CA GLY A 304 14.46 39.90 14.25
C GLY A 304 15.99 39.92 14.24
N ASP A 305 16.60 39.71 15.40
CA ASP A 305 18.05 39.60 15.55
C ASP A 305 18.52 38.16 15.38
N LYS A 306 19.07 37.86 14.20
CA LYS A 306 19.60 36.53 13.86
C LYS A 306 21.06 36.33 14.29
N GLU A 307 21.75 37.37 14.76
CA GLU A 307 23.14 37.25 15.23
C GLU A 307 23.23 36.75 16.68
N ASN A 308 22.16 36.93 17.46
CA ASN A 308 22.07 36.48 18.84
C ASN A 308 21.65 35.00 18.94
N LEU A 309 22.61 34.09 18.72
CA LEU A 309 22.40 32.64 18.82
C LEU A 309 21.80 32.20 20.18
N PRO A 310 22.25 32.72 21.35
CA PRO A 310 21.62 32.41 22.63
C PRO A 310 20.13 32.76 22.70
N ALA A 311 19.73 33.93 22.20
CA ALA A 311 18.32 34.33 22.16
C ALA A 311 17.51 33.43 21.23
N MET A 312 18.11 32.97 20.12
CA MET A 312 17.49 32.04 19.18
C MET A 312 17.21 30.68 19.82
N ILE A 313 18.18 30.08 20.51
CA ILE A 313 17.99 28.82 21.25
C ILE A 313 16.87 28.96 22.27
N ARG A 314 16.87 30.02 23.08
CA ARG A 314 15.82 30.26 24.09
C ARG A 314 14.44 30.47 23.47
N ALA A 315 14.36 31.12 22.31
CA ALA A 315 13.10 31.30 21.59
C ALA A 315 12.55 29.95 21.10
N VAL A 316 13.41 29.09 20.54
CA VAL A 316 13.04 27.74 20.11
C VAL A 316 12.62 26.88 21.31
N ASP A 317 13.40 26.90 22.41
CA ASP A 317 13.07 26.18 23.64
C ASP A 317 11.67 26.55 24.16
N LYS A 318 11.41 27.86 24.28
CA LYS A 318 10.12 28.38 24.73
C LYS A 318 8.98 28.01 23.78
N ALA A 319 9.22 28.01 22.47
CA ALA A 319 8.22 27.64 21.48
C ALA A 319 7.80 26.17 21.64
N ILE A 320 8.77 25.25 21.73
CA ILE A 320 8.50 23.82 21.90
C ILE A 320 7.80 23.55 23.25
N LYS A 321 8.34 24.08 24.36
CA LYS A 321 7.72 23.94 25.70
C LYS A 321 6.30 24.51 25.74
N GLY A 322 6.04 25.59 24.99
CA GLY A 322 4.73 26.20 24.86
C GLY A 322 3.66 25.27 24.26
N MET A 323 4.05 24.26 23.48
CA MET A 323 3.12 23.25 22.94
C MET A 323 2.64 22.27 24.01
N LYS A 324 3.34 22.15 25.15
CA LYS A 324 3.04 21.21 26.24
C LYS A 324 3.02 19.73 25.81
N LEU A 325 3.82 19.37 24.81
CA LEU A 325 4.06 17.98 24.42
C LEU A 325 5.13 17.40 25.36
N GLN A 326 4.84 16.27 26.01
CA GLN A 326 5.72 15.74 27.07
C GLN A 326 6.97 15.02 26.53
N ASP A 327 6.98 14.63 25.25
CA ASP A 327 7.99 13.77 24.63
C ASP A 327 8.67 14.41 23.41
N LYS A 328 8.44 15.72 23.17
CA LYS A 328 9.00 16.44 22.01
C LYS A 328 10.11 17.40 22.40
N TYR A 329 11.27 17.18 21.79
CA TYR A 329 12.44 18.03 21.86
C TYR A 329 13.13 18.03 20.49
N THR A 330 14.11 18.89 20.32
CA THR A 330 14.93 18.92 19.10
C THR A 330 16.40 18.98 19.45
N VAL A 331 17.20 18.23 18.69
CA VAL A 331 18.64 18.42 18.57
C VAL A 331 18.87 19.39 17.42
N LEU A 332 19.73 20.39 17.61
CA LEU A 332 19.91 21.40 16.58
C LEU A 332 21.32 22.00 16.60
N PHE A 333 21.84 22.25 15.42
CA PHE A 333 23.02 23.06 15.19
C PHE A 333 22.61 24.38 14.54
N ILE A 334 23.09 25.49 15.10
CA ILE A 334 23.02 26.81 14.48
C ILE A 334 24.42 27.44 14.44
N GLY A 335 24.84 27.89 13.26
CA GLY A 335 26.16 28.48 13.06
C GLY A 335 26.11 29.68 12.14
N ILE A 336 26.76 30.78 12.52
CA ILE A 336 26.93 31.97 11.68
C ILE A 336 28.33 31.92 11.09
N VAL A 337 28.38 31.75 9.77
CA VAL A 337 29.61 31.90 8.98
C VAL A 337 29.77 33.36 8.60
N ASP A 338 30.90 33.95 8.99
CA ASP A 338 31.33 35.29 8.62
C ASP A 338 32.50 35.17 7.61
N THR A 339 32.23 35.47 6.33
CA THR A 339 33.20 35.36 5.24
C THR A 339 34.19 36.53 5.19
N GLU A 340 33.95 37.59 5.95
CA GLU A 340 34.88 38.72 6.08
C GLU A 340 35.89 38.46 7.20
N LYS A 341 35.42 38.04 8.37
CA LYS A 341 36.27 37.66 9.51
C LYS A 341 36.89 36.27 9.36
N MET A 342 36.36 35.45 8.44
CA MET A 342 36.74 34.05 8.25
C MET A 342 36.58 33.25 9.55
N THR A 343 35.39 33.31 10.14
CA THR A 343 35.04 32.65 11.40
C THR A 343 33.67 32.02 11.33
N ILE A 344 33.46 30.93 12.06
CA ILE A 344 32.13 30.40 12.38
C ILE A 344 31.88 30.54 13.89
N ARG A 345 30.78 31.18 14.24
CA ARG A 345 30.24 31.20 15.61
C ARG A 345 29.05 30.26 15.69
N TYR A 346 29.00 29.36 16.65
CA TYR A 346 27.96 28.33 16.67
C TYR A 346 27.45 27.97 18.07
N VAL A 347 26.27 27.35 18.07
CA VAL A 347 25.72 26.58 19.18
C VAL A 347 25.34 25.22 18.62
N ASN A 348 25.91 24.16 19.20
CA ASN A 348 25.52 22.78 18.92
C ASN A 348 24.74 22.27 20.13
N ALA A 349 23.42 22.13 19.98
CA ALA A 349 22.50 21.65 20.99
C ALA A 349 22.26 20.15 20.83
N SER A 350 23.27 19.36 21.20
CA SER A 350 23.23 17.89 21.21
C SER A 350 22.96 17.24 19.84
N MET A 351 23.25 17.94 18.74
CA MET A 351 23.27 17.38 17.39
C MET A 351 24.58 16.61 17.18
N SER A 352 24.57 15.61 16.28
CA SER A 352 25.80 14.99 15.75
C SER A 352 26.79 16.06 15.27
N ASP A 353 28.04 15.97 15.74
CA ASP A 353 29.05 17.02 15.57
C ASP A 353 29.29 17.38 14.10
N PRO A 354 29.02 18.63 13.68
CA PRO A 354 29.44 19.08 12.36
C PRO A 354 30.95 19.05 12.21
N LEU A 355 31.41 18.75 11.00
CA LEU A 355 32.84 18.55 10.71
C LEU A 355 33.37 19.70 9.84
N ILE A 356 34.42 20.37 10.31
CA ILE A 356 35.24 21.26 9.48
C ILE A 356 36.37 20.44 8.86
N ILE A 357 36.45 20.46 7.53
CA ILE A 357 37.47 19.76 6.76
C ILE A 357 38.38 20.82 6.14
N THR A 358 39.59 20.92 6.66
CA THR A 358 40.59 21.93 6.26
C THR A 358 41.70 21.30 5.46
N ASN A 359 42.04 21.91 4.32
CA ASN A 359 43.20 21.52 3.54
C ASN A 359 44.49 22.03 4.21
N SER A 360 45.33 21.13 4.69
CA SER A 360 46.63 21.43 5.31
C SER A 360 47.76 20.85 4.46
N PRO A 361 49.01 21.36 4.56
CA PRO A 361 50.17 20.78 3.88
C PRO A 361 50.37 19.28 4.15
N SER A 362 49.93 18.81 5.32
CA SER A 362 49.96 17.40 5.72
C SER A 362 48.76 16.57 5.22
N GLY A 363 47.93 17.12 4.32
CA GLY A 363 46.64 16.56 3.92
C GLY A 363 45.45 17.14 4.69
N TYR A 364 44.24 16.68 4.35
CA TYR A 364 42.99 17.15 4.95
C TYR A 364 42.88 16.77 6.43
N ARG A 365 42.65 17.78 7.27
CA ARG A 365 42.37 17.62 8.70
C ARG A 365 40.89 17.81 8.94
N ILE A 366 40.34 17.00 9.84
CA ILE A 366 38.94 17.08 10.27
C ILE A 366 38.93 17.64 11.69
N LYS A 367 38.12 18.66 11.93
CA LYS A 367 37.87 19.23 13.26
C LYS A 367 36.36 19.21 13.55
N PRO A 368 35.90 18.52 14.60
CA PRO A 368 34.50 18.54 14.99
C PRO A 368 34.12 19.88 15.66
N LEU A 369 32.88 20.30 15.46
CA LEU A 369 32.21 21.38 16.18
C LEU A 369 31.36 20.75 17.29
N THR A 370 32.02 20.47 18.41
CA THR A 370 31.46 19.68 19.50
C THR A 370 30.23 20.33 20.13
N SER A 371 29.28 19.49 20.57
CA SER A 371 28.13 19.93 21.36
C SER A 371 28.52 20.80 22.56
N ASN A 372 27.91 21.98 22.67
CA ASN A 372 28.10 22.95 23.75
C ASN A 372 26.78 23.40 24.42
N CYS A 373 25.65 22.80 24.03
CA CYS A 373 24.33 23.05 24.58
C CYS A 373 23.53 21.74 24.73
N SER A 374 22.65 21.68 25.73
CA SER A 374 21.75 20.54 25.93
C SER A 374 20.61 20.52 24.90
N LEU A 375 19.84 19.43 24.88
CA LEU A 375 18.62 19.22 24.09
C LEU A 375 17.64 20.38 24.27
N VAL A 376 17.01 20.84 23.18
CA VAL A 376 16.12 22.01 23.21
C VAL A 376 14.65 21.59 23.29
N GLY A 377 13.88 22.20 24.19
CA GLY A 377 12.44 22.02 24.31
C GLY A 377 11.97 21.10 25.44
N ILE A 378 12.89 20.44 26.16
CA ILE A 378 12.55 19.52 27.26
C ILE A 378 13.27 19.85 28.57
N ILE A 379 14.59 20.05 28.54
CA ILE A 379 15.39 20.41 29.72
C ILE A 379 15.46 21.94 29.81
N ASP A 380 15.49 22.48 31.03
CA ASP A 380 15.70 23.92 31.24
C ASP A 380 17.13 24.34 30.87
N ILE A 381 17.24 25.41 30.09
CA ILE A 381 18.50 25.91 29.55
C ILE A 381 18.82 27.24 30.23
N ASP A 382 19.65 27.18 31.27
CA ASP A 382 20.04 28.35 32.06
C ASP A 382 21.02 29.25 31.27
N ASP A 383 22.05 28.64 30.70
CA ASP A 383 23.08 29.35 29.94
C ASP A 383 23.34 28.70 28.57
N VAL A 384 23.53 29.55 27.56
CA VAL A 384 23.77 29.13 26.17
C VAL A 384 25.13 29.69 25.76
N GLN A 385 26.13 28.81 25.72
CA GLN A 385 27.49 29.14 25.32
C GLN A 385 27.58 29.24 23.79
N VAL A 386 28.41 30.17 23.30
CA VAL A 386 28.68 30.34 21.87
C VAL A 386 30.15 30.12 21.64
N ASP A 387 30.48 29.09 20.89
CA ASP A 387 31.85 28.80 20.50
C ASP A 387 32.18 29.50 19.19
N GLU A 388 33.45 29.86 19.02
CA GLU A 388 33.96 30.47 17.80
C GLU A 388 35.15 29.68 17.28
N GLN A 389 35.14 29.40 15.98
CA GLN A 389 36.21 28.71 15.29
C GLN A 389 36.65 29.50 14.05
N ARG A 390 37.96 29.61 13.85
CA ARG A 390 38.54 30.21 12.65
C ARG A 390 38.37 29.28 11.45
N LEU A 391 38.00 29.88 10.33
CA LEU A 391 37.91 29.26 9.00
C LEU A 391 39.07 29.72 8.11
N PHE A 392 39.39 28.90 7.14
CA PHE A 392 40.34 29.17 6.07
C PHE A 392 39.65 29.06 4.71
N ARG A 393 40.31 29.58 3.67
CA ARG A 393 39.82 29.42 2.30
C ARG A 393 39.85 27.94 1.92
N ASP A 394 38.85 27.52 1.14
CA ASP A 394 38.64 26.14 0.73
C ASP A 394 38.23 25.20 1.89
N ASP A 395 37.95 25.72 3.09
CA ASP A 395 37.37 24.92 4.19
C ASP A 395 35.94 24.47 3.85
N VAL A 396 35.64 23.22 4.22
CA VAL A 396 34.32 22.61 4.06
C VAL A 396 33.71 22.34 5.42
N ILE A 397 32.47 22.78 5.63
CA ILE A 397 31.66 22.51 6.82
C ILE A 397 30.59 21.50 6.41
N LEU A 398 30.65 20.30 6.99
CA LEU A 398 29.67 19.22 6.82
C LEU A 398 28.79 19.14 8.06
N MET A 399 27.48 19.32 7.90
CA MET A 399 26.46 19.04 8.91
C MET A 399 25.62 17.86 8.42
N ALA A 400 25.26 16.94 9.31
CA ALA A 400 24.44 15.79 8.98
C ALA A 400 23.56 15.38 10.18
N SER A 401 22.38 14.81 9.89
CA SER A 401 21.61 14.07 10.87
C SER A 401 22.23 12.71 11.18
N ASP A 402 21.79 12.11 12.30
CA ASP A 402 22.19 10.77 12.71
C ASP A 402 21.88 9.70 11.66
N GLY A 403 20.86 9.90 10.83
CA GLY A 403 20.55 9.03 9.70
C GLY A 403 21.65 8.93 8.63
N VAL A 404 22.71 9.74 8.69
CA VAL A 404 23.94 9.52 7.91
C VAL A 404 24.92 8.61 8.64
N SER A 405 25.21 8.91 9.91
CA SER A 405 26.21 8.18 10.71
C SER A 405 25.75 6.78 11.10
N GLU A 406 24.47 6.61 11.41
CA GLU A 406 23.85 5.36 11.89
C GLU A 406 23.47 4.38 10.76
N VAL A 407 23.83 4.69 9.51
CA VAL A 407 23.64 3.75 8.39
C VAL A 407 24.51 2.53 8.63
N MET A 408 23.89 1.35 8.65
CA MET A 408 24.57 0.09 8.94
C MET A 408 24.83 -0.73 7.66
N ASN A 409 25.96 -1.44 7.64
CA ASN A 409 26.21 -2.49 6.65
C ASN A 409 25.47 -3.80 7.00
N ASP A 410 25.68 -4.85 6.19
CA ASP A 410 25.11 -6.18 6.41
C ASP A 410 25.53 -6.83 7.74
N GLU A 411 26.67 -6.42 8.31
CA GLU A 411 27.20 -6.91 9.58
C GLU A 411 26.69 -6.09 10.79
N GLY A 412 25.91 -5.03 10.55
CA GLY A 412 25.38 -4.15 11.60
C GLY A 412 26.35 -3.09 12.11
N VAL A 413 27.45 -2.83 11.39
CA VAL A 413 28.43 -1.79 11.72
C VAL A 413 27.96 -0.45 11.16
N GLU A 414 27.97 0.60 11.99
CA GLU A 414 27.58 1.97 11.63
C GLU A 414 28.65 2.67 10.77
N LEU A 415 28.20 3.49 9.82
CA LEU A 415 29.04 4.15 8.83
C LEU A 415 29.94 5.24 9.43
N GLY A 416 29.42 6.03 10.39
CA GLY A 416 30.04 7.27 10.86
C GLY A 416 31.46 7.11 11.40
N ASP A 417 31.74 6.01 12.08
CA ASP A 417 33.04 5.73 12.70
C ASP A 417 34.02 4.98 11.78
N THR A 418 33.60 4.67 10.56
CA THR A 418 34.44 3.90 9.64
C THR A 418 35.55 4.74 9.00
N GLU A 419 36.70 4.12 8.77
CA GLU A 419 37.77 4.71 7.95
C GLU A 419 37.29 5.02 6.52
N LEU A 420 36.33 4.25 6.01
CA LEU A 420 35.72 4.46 4.70
C LEU A 420 34.99 5.80 4.64
N TYR A 421 34.17 6.12 5.64
CA TYR A 421 33.49 7.40 5.73
C TYR A 421 34.50 8.56 5.79
N GLN A 422 35.48 8.47 6.69
CA GLN A 422 36.52 9.50 6.83
C GLN A 422 37.34 9.72 5.55
N LYS A 423 37.65 8.65 4.81
CA LYS A 423 38.38 8.72 3.54
C LYS A 423 37.53 9.39 2.46
N THR A 424 36.25 9.07 2.40
CA THR A 424 35.32 9.63 1.43
C THR A 424 35.13 11.13 1.64
N ILE A 425 34.88 11.59 2.88
CA ILE A 425 34.72 13.03 3.15
C ILE A 425 36.00 13.82 2.86
N LYS A 426 37.20 13.27 3.17
CA LYS A 426 38.48 13.92 2.85
C LYS A 426 38.72 14.03 1.34
N LYS A 427 38.41 12.98 0.58
CA LYS A 427 38.54 12.99 -0.89
C LYS A 427 37.57 13.98 -1.54
N SER A 428 36.37 14.05 -0.98
CA SER A 428 35.27 14.87 -1.51
C SER A 428 35.44 16.36 -1.21
N ALA A 429 36.19 16.71 -0.15
CA ALA A 429 36.41 18.11 0.27
C ALA A 429 37.00 19.02 -0.83
N ALA A 430 37.76 18.45 -1.78
CA ALA A 430 38.29 19.20 -2.92
C ALA A 430 37.20 19.63 -3.93
N LYS A 431 36.07 18.93 -3.97
CA LYS A 431 35.00 19.09 -4.97
C LYS A 431 34.03 20.22 -4.59
N SER A 432 33.03 20.45 -5.45
CA SER A 432 31.91 21.35 -5.11
C SER A 432 31.01 20.74 -4.02
N PRO A 433 30.27 21.56 -3.24
CA PRO A 433 29.37 21.05 -2.19
C PRO A 433 28.34 20.02 -2.70
N LYS A 434 27.85 20.19 -3.93
CA LYS A 434 26.90 19.25 -4.53
C LYS A 434 27.55 17.90 -4.83
N GLU A 435 28.73 17.90 -5.46
CA GLU A 435 29.46 16.67 -5.74
C GLU A 435 29.92 15.97 -4.45
N PHE A 436 30.23 16.74 -3.40
CA PHE A 436 30.54 16.20 -2.08
C PHE A 436 29.34 15.41 -1.53
N ILE A 437 28.16 16.01 -1.57
CA ILE A 437 26.92 15.36 -1.15
C ILE A 437 26.66 14.11 -1.99
N ASP A 438 26.80 14.19 -3.31
CA ASP A 438 26.58 13.05 -4.20
C ASP A 438 27.54 11.89 -3.87
N ASP A 439 28.81 12.16 -3.57
CA ASP A 439 29.79 11.14 -3.14
C ASP A 439 29.37 10.47 -1.82
N VAL A 440 28.91 11.24 -0.83
CA VAL A 440 28.46 10.70 0.48
C VAL A 440 27.15 9.93 0.33
N VAL A 441 26.20 10.40 -0.46
CA VAL A 441 24.94 9.70 -0.74
C VAL A 441 25.20 8.37 -1.44
N ASN A 442 26.09 8.34 -2.43
CA ASN A 442 26.46 7.09 -3.09
C ASN A 442 27.08 6.10 -2.11
N LEU A 443 27.98 6.57 -1.23
CA LEU A 443 28.55 5.75 -0.17
C LEU A 443 27.46 5.17 0.75
N ILE A 444 26.50 5.98 1.20
CA ILE A 444 25.38 5.52 2.05
C ILE A 444 24.57 4.41 1.35
N MET A 445 24.23 4.60 0.07
CA MET A 445 23.43 3.62 -0.68
C MET A 445 24.17 2.30 -0.89
N GLU A 446 25.47 2.37 -1.20
CA GLU A 446 26.34 1.19 -1.34
C GLU A 446 26.51 0.47 -0.01
N TYR A 447 26.78 1.22 1.07
CA TYR A 447 27.04 0.66 2.40
C TYR A 447 25.80 -0.02 2.99
N ASN A 448 24.60 0.54 2.76
CA ASN A 448 23.33 -0.04 3.20
C ASN A 448 22.88 -1.25 2.35
N GLY A 449 23.64 -1.66 1.33
CA GLY A 449 23.33 -2.83 0.49
C GLY A 449 21.99 -2.74 -0.24
N GLY A 450 21.52 -1.52 -0.53
CA GLY A 450 20.22 -1.29 -1.18
C GLY A 450 18.98 -1.58 -0.30
N LYS A 451 19.15 -1.77 1.01
CA LYS A 451 18.03 -1.93 1.96
C LYS A 451 17.28 -0.61 2.15
N LYS A 452 16.11 -0.67 2.80
CA LYS A 452 15.43 0.54 3.26
C LYS A 452 16.24 1.18 4.38
N LEU A 453 16.40 2.50 4.32
CA LEU A 453 16.99 3.29 5.40
C LEU A 453 16.15 3.13 6.68
N ARG A 454 16.76 3.35 7.84
CA ARG A 454 16.09 3.26 9.15
C ARG A 454 15.68 4.62 9.69
N ASP A 455 16.32 5.69 9.21
CA ASP A 455 16.03 7.06 9.58
C ASP A 455 15.94 8.03 8.41
N ASP A 456 15.48 9.24 8.72
CA ASP A 456 15.55 10.42 7.86
C ASP A 456 17.01 10.76 7.58
N VAL A 457 17.33 11.16 6.35
CA VAL A 457 18.71 11.50 5.96
C VAL A 457 18.77 12.94 5.51
N THR A 458 19.42 13.76 6.32
CA THR A 458 19.63 15.17 6.05
C THR A 458 21.10 15.51 6.17
N MET A 459 21.64 16.19 5.16
CA MET A 459 23.01 16.67 5.17
C MET A 459 23.11 18.02 4.49
N MET A 460 24.01 18.86 4.97
CA MET A 460 24.29 20.17 4.41
C MET A 460 25.81 20.40 4.37
N VAL A 461 26.29 20.84 3.23
CA VAL A 461 27.71 21.13 2.99
C VAL A 461 27.84 22.59 2.61
N ALA A 462 28.64 23.33 3.37
CA ALA A 462 29.02 24.71 3.07
C ALA A 462 30.53 24.78 2.83
N LYS A 463 30.95 25.38 1.72
CA LYS A 463 32.36 25.55 1.35
C LYS A 463 32.70 27.03 1.25
N VAL A 464 33.75 27.44 1.95
CA VAL A 464 34.26 28.81 1.92
C VAL A 464 35.09 28.98 0.65
N GLU A 465 34.58 29.77 -0.28
CA GLU A 465 35.23 30.03 -1.57
C GLU A 465 36.28 31.15 -1.45
N ARG A 466 37.05 31.34 -2.54
CA ARG A 466 38.19 32.27 -2.58
C ARG A 466 37.86 33.73 -2.76
#